data_AF-A0A1S3L471-F1
#
_entry.id   AF-A0A1S3L471-F1
#
_cell.length_a   1.000
_cell.length_b   1.000
_cell.length_c   1.000
_cell.angle_alpha   90.00
_cell.angle_beta   90.00
_cell.angle_gamma   90.00
#
_symmetry.space_group_name_H-M   'P 1'
#
loop_
_entity.id
_entity.type
_entity.pdbx_description
1 polymer ?
#
loop_
_entity_poly.entity_id
_entity_poly.type
_entity_poly.pdbx_seq_one_letter_code
_entity_poly.pdbx_strand_id
1 'polypeptide(L)' 'MGLGNLLWEDEQKKNSKDTCNFDKEFTKMPVDLTPTDKLFIMNLDQDEFLGFSYTNPEYPSDEATGEEEEDGQS' A
#
# COMPACT_ATOMS: atom_id res chain seq x y z
N MET A 1 4.29 -26.12 39.99
CA MET A 1 3.47 -26.15 38.78
C MET A 1 3.83 -24.90 38.01
N GLY A 2 4.59 -25.07 36.92
CA GLY A 2 5.23 -23.96 36.21
C GLY A 2 4.17 -23.02 35.64
N LEU A 3 4.28 -21.74 35.99
CA LEU A 3 3.54 -20.68 35.34
C LEU A 3 3.87 -20.76 33.85
N GLY A 4 2.85 -21.01 33.04
CA GLY A 4 2.99 -21.11 31.61
C GLY A 4 3.59 -19.82 31.08
N ASN A 5 4.75 -19.93 30.44
CA ASN A 5 5.07 -19.04 29.35
C ASN A 5 4.04 -19.36 28.26
N LEU A 6 2.89 -18.69 28.33
CA LEU A 6 2.13 -18.40 27.13
C LEU A 6 3.05 -17.49 26.33
N LEU A 7 3.85 -18.11 25.46
CA LEU A 7 4.57 -17.46 24.38
C LEU A 7 3.51 -16.73 23.58
N TRP A 8 3.24 -15.49 23.96
CA TRP A 8 2.98 -14.46 22.97
C TRP A 8 4.29 -14.40 22.18
N GLU A 9 4.40 -15.24 21.16
CA GLU A 9 5.53 -15.16 20.23
C GLU A 9 5.58 -13.70 19.79
N ASP A 10 6.75 -13.10 19.96
CA ASP A 10 6.99 -11.72 19.58
C ASP A 10 6.57 -11.57 18.10
N GLU A 11 5.40 -10.98 17.86
CA GLU A 11 4.88 -10.67 16.53
C GLU A 11 5.67 -9.47 16.00
N GLN A 12 6.96 -9.71 15.77
CA GLN A 12 7.95 -8.73 15.35
C GLN A 12 7.83 -8.58 13.85
N LYS A 13 7.37 -7.40 13.44
CA LYS A 13 7.39 -6.94 12.05
C LYS A 13 8.84 -7.00 11.55
N LYS A 14 9.14 -7.91 10.62
CA LYS A 14 10.53 -8.19 10.19
C LYS A 14 11.14 -7.05 9.37
N ASN A 15 10.32 -6.33 8.61
CA ASN A 15 10.70 -5.15 7.84
C ASN A 15 9.47 -4.29 7.53
N SER A 16 9.66 -3.09 6.97
CA SER A 16 8.57 -2.13 6.69
C SER A 16 7.46 -2.68 5.79
N LYS A 17 7.78 -3.63 4.90
CA LYS A 17 6.89 -4.27 3.91
C LYS A 17 6.37 -5.65 4.36
N ASP A 18 6.63 -6.08 5.59
CA ASP A 18 6.18 -7.38 6.08
C ASP A 18 4.65 -7.48 6.10
N THR A 19 4.11 -8.55 5.53
CA THR A 19 2.67 -8.79 5.39
C THR A 19 2.20 -10.00 6.18
N CYS A 20 2.97 -10.47 7.16
CA CYS A 20 2.65 -11.69 7.93
C CYS A 20 1.28 -11.66 8.64
N ASN A 21 0.77 -10.46 8.95
CA ASN A 21 -0.51 -10.25 9.62
C ASN A 21 -1.69 -10.10 8.64
N PHE A 22 -1.44 -10.30 7.34
CA PHE A 22 -2.45 -10.25 6.28
C PHE A 22 -2.63 -11.66 5.68
N ASP A 23 -3.82 -11.92 5.11
CA ASP A 23 -4.08 -13.18 4.43
C ASP A 23 -3.11 -13.37 3.23
N LYS A 24 -2.55 -14.57 3.12
CA LYS A 24 -1.64 -14.95 2.05
C LYS A 24 -2.30 -14.99 0.69
N GLU A 25 -3.61 -15.20 0.64
CA GLU A 25 -4.34 -15.19 -0.63
C GLU A 25 -4.31 -13.79 -1.24
N PHE A 26 -4.50 -12.72 -0.46
CA PHE A 26 -4.45 -11.35 -0.98
C PHE A 26 -3.03 -10.90 -1.35
N THR A 27 -2.03 -11.24 -0.53
CA THR A 27 -0.64 -10.80 -0.72
C THR A 27 0.07 -11.47 -1.89
N LYS A 28 -0.45 -12.60 -2.39
CA LYS A 28 0.04 -13.28 -3.60
C LYS A 28 -0.64 -12.82 -4.89
N MET A 29 -1.77 -12.12 -4.80
CA MET A 29 -2.45 -11.61 -6.00
C MET A 29 -1.58 -10.56 -6.69
N PRO A 30 -1.67 -10.42 -8.03
CA PRO A 30 -1.04 -9.33 -8.73
C PRO A 30 -1.60 -7.98 -8.23
N VAL A 31 -0.71 -6.99 -8.08
CA VAL A 31 -1.08 -5.62 -7.74
C VAL A 31 -1.48 -4.90 -9.02
N ASP A 32 -2.73 -5.12 -9.45
CA ASP A 32 -3.27 -4.56 -10.68
C ASP A 32 -4.65 -3.91 -10.45
N LEU A 33 -4.96 -2.89 -11.25
CA LEU A 33 -6.26 -2.25 -11.25
C LEU A 33 -7.18 -3.01 -12.20
N THR A 34 -8.37 -3.36 -11.73
CA THR A 34 -9.37 -3.98 -12.59
C THR A 34 -9.71 -3.04 -13.74
N PRO A 35 -9.61 -3.48 -15.02
CA PRO A 35 -9.95 -2.64 -16.16
C PRO A 35 -11.41 -2.18 -16.08
N THR A 36 -11.61 -0.88 -16.28
CA THR A 36 -12.94 -0.25 -16.27
C THR A 36 -13.44 -0.01 -17.69
N ASP A 37 -14.75 -0.17 -17.91
CA ASP A 37 -15.37 0.18 -19.18
C ASP A 37 -15.51 1.71 -19.32
N LYS A 38 -14.92 2.26 -20.38
CA LYS A 38 -14.90 3.70 -20.66
C LYS A 38 -16.30 4.27 -20.87
N LEU A 39 -17.22 3.51 -21.45
CA LEU A 39 -18.59 3.98 -21.65
C LEU A 39 -19.33 4.11 -20.33
N PHE A 40 -19.07 3.24 -19.36
CA PHE A 40 -19.63 3.38 -18.03
C PHE A 40 -19.07 4.62 -17.34
N ILE A 41 -17.75 4.82 -17.37
CA ILE A 41 -17.10 6.00 -16.76
C ILE A 41 -17.64 7.31 -17.34
N MET A 42 -17.78 7.40 -18.67
CA MET A 42 -18.26 8.61 -19.35
C MET A 42 -19.71 8.96 -19.02
N ASN A 43 -20.51 7.99 -18.59
CA ASN A 43 -21.92 8.18 -18.26
C ASN A 43 -22.15 8.42 -16.75
N LEU A 44 -21.10 8.44 -15.93
CA LEU A 44 -21.19 8.82 -14.52
C LEU A 44 -21.26 10.34 -14.39
N ASP A 45 -22.13 10.82 -13.49
CA ASP A 45 -22.11 12.22 -13.06
C ASP A 45 -20.83 12.48 -12.25
N GLN A 46 -19.94 13.33 -12.79
CA GLN A 46 -18.67 13.66 -12.13
C GLN A 46 -18.87 14.69 -11.02
N ASP A 47 -19.98 15.43 -11.02
CA ASP A 47 -20.24 16.45 -10.01
C ASP A 47 -20.53 15.83 -8.63
N GLU A 48 -20.96 14.56 -8.59
CA GLU A 48 -21.12 13.79 -7.34
C GLU A 48 -19.80 13.60 -6.57
N PHE A 49 -18.65 13.74 -7.24
CA PHE A 49 -17.32 13.58 -6.64
C PHE A 49 -16.64 14.93 -6.33
N LEU A 50 -17.36 16.05 -6.46
CA LEU A 50 -16.82 17.36 -6.07
C LEU A 50 -16.48 17.38 -4.58
N GLY A 51 -15.29 17.86 -4.25
CA GLY A 51 -14.79 17.87 -2.87
C GLY A 51 -14.19 16.55 -2.40
N PHE A 52 -14.06 15.53 -3.27
CA PHE A 52 -13.40 14.26 -2.92
C PHE A 52 -11.89 14.41 -2.64
N SER A 53 -11.23 15.34 -3.32
CA SER A 53 -9.78 15.53 -3.19
C SER A 53 -9.41 16.09 -1.82
N TYR A 54 -8.59 15.35 -1.08
CA TYR A 54 -8.01 15.75 0.20
C TYR A 54 -6.53 15.36 0.25
N THR A 55 -5.70 16.24 0.77
CA THR A 55 -4.29 15.96 1.08
C THR A 55 -4.04 16.40 2.52
N ASN A 56 -3.46 15.51 3.33
CA ASN A 56 -3.14 15.84 4.71
C ASN A 56 -2.00 16.89 4.75
N PRO A 57 -2.25 18.11 5.26
CA PRO A 57 -1.23 19.17 5.29
C PRO A 57 -0.08 18.87 6.26
N GLU A 58 -0.30 18.00 7.25
CA GLU A 58 0.71 17.60 8.23
C GLU A 58 1.63 16.48 7.73
N TYR A 59 1.43 15.99 6.51
CA TYR A 59 2.29 14.96 5.91
C TYR A 59 3.38 15.63 5.08
N PRO A 60 4.66 15.59 5.51
CA PRO A 60 5.75 16.21 4.78
C PRO A 60 5.89 15.58 3.39
N SER A 61 6.04 16.41 2.36
CA SER A 61 6.28 16.02 0.97
C SER A 61 7.73 15.63 0.73
N ASP A 62 8.39 15.09 1.74
CA ASP A 62 9.81 14.75 1.66
C ASP A 62 9.95 13.32 1.15
N GLU A 63 10.89 13.15 0.21
CA GLU A 63 11.34 11.91 -0.44
C GLU A 63 10.81 11.66 -1.86
N ALA A 64 10.99 12.66 -2.74
CA ALA A 64 11.57 12.37 -4.05
C ALA A 64 13.09 12.12 -3.89
N THR A 65 13.48 11.04 -3.21
CA THR A 65 14.75 10.40 -3.57
C THR A 65 14.46 9.64 -4.84
N GLY A 66 14.57 10.34 -5.97
CA GLY A 66 14.89 9.67 -7.22
C GLY A 66 16.16 8.89 -6.95
N GLU A 67 16.05 7.56 -6.89
CA GLU A 67 17.17 6.71 -7.27
C GLU A 67 17.36 6.97 -8.77
N GLU A 68 18.04 8.08 -9.08
CA GLU A 68 18.75 8.23 -10.33
C GLU A 68 19.81 7.12 -10.32
N GLU A 69 19.50 5.99 -10.95
CA GLU A 69 20.52 5.07 -11.43
C GLU A 69 21.31 5.80 -12.54
N GLU A 70 22.24 6.67 -12.13
CA GLU A 70 23.32 7.17 -12.98
C GLU A 70 24.35 6.05 -13.17
N ASP A 71 24.36 5.57 -14.42
CA ASP A 71 25.50 5.15 -15.25
C ASP A 71 26.73 4.41 -14.68
N GLY A 72 27.08 3.34 -15.43
CA GLY A 72 28.41 2.73 -15.48
C GLY A 72 28.42 1.27 -15.01
N GLN A 73 28.87 0.28 -15.78
CA GLN A 73 29.75 0.34 -16.92
C GLN A 73 29.87 -1.05 -17.58
N SER A 74 30.01 -1.03 -18.91
CA SER A 74 30.57 -2.05 -19.82
C SER A 74 29.89 -3.40 -20.00
#